data_AF-A0A316M471-F1
#
_entry.id   AF-A0A316M471-F1
#
_cell.length_a   1.000
_cell.length_b   1.000
_cell.length_c   1.000
_cell.angle_alpha   90.00
_cell.angle_beta   90.00
_cell.angle_gamma   90.00
#
_symmetry.space_group_name_H-M   'P 1'
#
loop_
_entity.id
_entity.type
_entity.pdbx_description
1 polymer ?
#
loop_
_entity_poly.entity_id
_entity_poly.type
_entity_poly.pdbx_seq_one_letter_code
_entity_poly.pdbx_strand_id
1 'polypeptide(L)'
;MKPFREQLMKMVFLLAACISIAAVLLICLFLFANGIPAIGKIGVLDFLLGKTWLPSNGLFGIFPMILGSIYVTAGAILFGVPLGILAAVFMTYYCPAKLYKLLKPAVNLLAGIPSIVYGFFGLVVIVPLMQQLFGGSGKSILTASILLGIMILPTIINVSESSLRAVPETYFDGALALGATRERAVFAVMLPAARSGVTTGVILGIGRAIGETMAVSMVAGNQTAMPGGILSGVRTLTANIVIEMGYAADLHREALIATAVVLFVFILIINLIFSILKRKENAWSQSTKRRRAKSGKAIKSTRSPSCSSCSSPEPRS
;
A
#
# COMPACT_ATOMS: atom_id res chain seq x y z
N MET A 1 31.99 30.69 -8.70
CA MET A 1 32.03 29.29 -8.22
C MET A 1 30.66 28.67 -7.88
N LYS A 2 29.59 29.45 -7.59
CA LYS A 2 28.23 28.92 -7.39
C LYS A 2 27.54 28.28 -8.63
N PRO A 3 27.69 28.77 -9.88
CA PRO A 3 26.96 28.20 -11.01
C PRO A 3 27.48 26.82 -11.45
N PHE A 4 28.77 26.53 -11.23
CA PHE A 4 29.36 25.24 -11.60
C PHE A 4 28.85 24.09 -10.71
N ARG A 5 28.71 24.32 -9.39
CA ARG A 5 28.15 23.32 -8.46
C ARG A 5 26.68 23.06 -8.76
N GLU A 6 25.91 24.08 -9.11
CA GLU A 6 24.51 23.91 -9.52
C GLU A 6 24.38 23.14 -10.84
N GLN A 7 25.22 23.44 -11.84
CA GLN A 7 25.27 22.73 -13.11
C GLN A 7 25.65 21.25 -12.89
N LEU A 8 26.64 20.99 -12.04
CA LEU A 8 27.07 19.65 -11.68
C LEU A 8 25.96 18.86 -10.98
N MET A 9 25.27 19.45 -10.00
CA MET A 9 24.16 18.79 -9.30
C MET A 9 22.99 18.50 -10.25
N LYS A 10 22.66 19.42 -11.16
CA LYS A 10 21.65 19.20 -12.20
C LYS A 10 22.02 18.02 -13.10
N MET A 11 23.28 17.95 -13.52
CA MET A 11 23.77 16.86 -14.37
C MET A 11 23.75 15.51 -13.64
N VAL A 12 24.14 15.48 -12.35
CA VAL A 12 24.07 14.28 -11.51
C VAL A 12 22.62 13.80 -11.35
N PHE A 13 21.68 14.69 -11.03
CA PHE A 13 20.26 14.31 -10.91
C PHE A 13 19.65 13.85 -12.23
N LEU A 14 20.04 14.49 -13.35
CA LEU A 14 19.57 14.09 -14.68
C LEU A 14 20.12 12.71 -15.07
N LEU A 15 21.41 12.46 -14.86
CA LEU A 15 22.01 11.15 -15.10
C LEU A 15 21.39 10.06 -14.22
N ALA A 16 21.18 10.34 -12.93
CA ALA A 16 20.53 9.39 -12.02
C ALA A 16 19.10 9.06 -12.47
N ALA A 17 18.33 10.07 -12.89
CA ALA A 17 16.98 9.86 -13.44
C ALA A 17 17.02 9.04 -14.75
N CYS A 18 17.92 9.37 -15.68
CA CYS A 18 18.09 8.62 -16.92
C CYS A 18 18.49 7.16 -16.67
N ILE A 19 19.45 6.91 -15.78
CA ILE A 19 19.89 5.55 -15.41
C ILE A 19 18.74 4.78 -14.78
N SER A 20 17.97 5.40 -13.87
CA SER A 20 16.80 4.77 -13.25
C SER A 20 15.75 4.36 -14.29
N ILE A 21 15.41 5.26 -15.22
CA ILE A 21 14.45 4.98 -16.30
C ILE A 21 14.99 3.88 -17.22
N ALA A 22 16.26 3.96 -17.62
CA ALA A 22 16.90 2.95 -18.47
C ALA A 22 16.91 1.57 -17.81
N ALA A 23 17.20 1.48 -16.51
CA ALA A 23 17.18 0.23 -15.76
C ALA A 23 15.77 -0.40 -15.73
N VAL A 24 14.73 0.39 -15.47
CA VAL A 24 13.33 -0.09 -15.48
C VAL A 24 12.95 -0.58 -16.88
N LEU A 25 13.30 0.18 -17.93
CA LEU A 25 13.04 -0.23 -19.31
C LEU A 25 13.75 -1.54 -19.66
N LEU A 26 15.02 -1.70 -19.27
CA LEU A 26 15.79 -2.91 -19.55
C LEU A 26 15.21 -4.13 -18.83
N ILE A 27 14.78 -3.98 -17.57
CA ILE A 27 14.08 -5.03 -16.83
C ILE A 27 12.79 -5.41 -17.55
N CYS A 28 11.99 -4.43 -17.98
CA CYS A 28 10.76 -4.70 -18.72
C CYS A 28 11.03 -5.46 -20.02
N LEU A 29 11.99 -4.98 -20.82
CA LEU A 29 12.35 -5.62 -22.08
C LEU A 29 12.84 -7.05 -21.88
N PHE A 30 13.74 -7.29 -20.93
CA PHE A 30 14.22 -8.63 -20.60
C PHE A 30 13.07 -9.57 -20.21
N LEU A 31 12.15 -9.07 -19.38
CA LEU A 31 11.06 -9.83 -18.82
C LEU A 31 10.04 -10.23 -19.91
N PHE A 32 9.64 -9.31 -20.79
CA PHE A 32 8.72 -9.61 -21.89
C PHE A 32 9.38 -10.42 -23.01
N ALA A 33 10.64 -10.12 -23.36
CA ALA A 33 11.35 -10.83 -24.43
C ALA A 33 11.57 -12.31 -24.12
N ASN A 34 11.84 -12.65 -22.85
CA ASN A 34 12.03 -14.05 -22.44
C ASN A 34 10.73 -14.71 -21.97
N GLY A 35 9.83 -13.95 -21.34
CA GLY A 35 8.62 -14.51 -20.73
C GLY A 35 7.48 -14.78 -21.72
N ILE A 36 7.24 -13.93 -22.72
CA ILE A 36 6.15 -14.14 -23.69
C ILE A 36 6.37 -15.42 -24.53
N PRO A 37 7.56 -15.68 -25.10
CA PRO A 37 7.81 -16.90 -25.85
C PRO A 37 7.63 -18.16 -25.00
N ALA A 38 8.01 -18.11 -23.73
CA ALA A 38 7.85 -19.22 -22.80
C ALA A 38 6.36 -19.56 -22.55
N ILE A 39 5.51 -18.54 -22.35
CA ILE A 39 4.06 -18.71 -22.25
C ILE A 39 3.50 -19.30 -23.55
N GLY A 40 4.03 -18.89 -24.70
CA GLY A 40 3.66 -19.44 -26.01
C GLY A 40 4.00 -20.93 -26.16
N LYS A 41 5.18 -21.37 -25.67
CA LYS A 41 5.61 -22.78 -25.68
C LYS A 41 4.74 -23.68 -24.79
N ILE A 42 4.31 -23.17 -23.64
CA ILE A 42 3.53 -23.92 -22.64
C ILE A 42 2.02 -23.91 -22.98
N GLY A 43 1.54 -22.82 -23.57
CA GLY A 43 0.12 -22.54 -23.75
C GLY A 43 -0.38 -21.55 -22.70
N VAL A 44 -1.04 -20.47 -23.13
CA VAL A 44 -1.50 -19.39 -22.25
C VAL A 44 -2.48 -19.90 -21.18
N LEU A 45 -3.43 -20.74 -21.57
CA LEU A 45 -4.43 -21.29 -20.66
C LEU A 45 -3.82 -22.29 -19.69
N ASP A 46 -2.95 -23.18 -20.17
CA ASP A 46 -2.30 -24.19 -19.34
C ASP A 46 -1.30 -23.58 -18.36
N PHE A 47 -0.66 -22.47 -18.74
CA PHE A 47 0.18 -21.70 -17.83
C PHE A 47 -0.65 -20.97 -16.77
N LEU A 48 -1.65 -20.18 -17.17
CA LEU A 48 -2.40 -19.31 -16.25
C LEU A 48 -3.44 -20.03 -15.39
N LEU A 49 -4.15 -21.00 -15.97
CA LEU A 49 -5.24 -21.75 -15.32
C LEU A 49 -4.81 -23.16 -14.90
N GLY A 50 -3.61 -23.59 -15.28
CA GLY A 50 -3.04 -24.85 -14.84
C GLY A 50 -2.93 -24.90 -13.32
N LYS A 51 -3.35 -26.03 -12.74
CA LYS A 51 -3.40 -26.26 -11.30
C LYS A 51 -2.16 -26.98 -10.75
N THR A 52 -1.31 -27.48 -11.65
CA THR A 52 -0.17 -28.33 -11.31
C THR A 52 1.12 -27.66 -11.73
N TRP A 53 1.96 -27.41 -10.74
CA TRP A 53 3.34 -26.97 -10.95
C TRP A 53 4.27 -28.15 -10.69
N LEU A 54 4.80 -28.75 -11.76
CA LEU A 54 5.70 -29.89 -11.71
C LEU A 54 6.74 -29.78 -12.84
N PRO A 55 7.83 -29.02 -12.63
CA PRO A 55 8.85 -28.75 -13.65
C PRO A 55 9.46 -30.01 -14.27
N SER A 56 9.62 -31.08 -13.47
CA SER A 56 10.16 -32.37 -13.93
C SER A 56 9.34 -33.03 -15.05
N ASN A 57 8.04 -32.74 -15.10
CA ASN A 57 7.12 -33.27 -16.12
C ASN A 57 6.76 -32.20 -17.17
N GLY A 58 7.44 -31.04 -17.17
CA GLY A 58 7.14 -29.93 -18.07
C GLY A 58 5.80 -29.22 -17.79
N LEU A 59 5.21 -29.41 -16.60
CA LEU A 59 3.93 -28.81 -16.23
C LEU A 59 4.17 -27.52 -15.41
N PHE A 60 3.68 -26.38 -15.91
CA PHE A 60 3.96 -25.05 -15.34
C PHE A 60 2.69 -24.26 -15.01
N GLY A 61 1.70 -24.90 -14.38
CA GLY A 61 0.48 -24.22 -13.97
C GLY A 61 0.69 -23.30 -12.76
N ILE A 62 0.45 -21.99 -12.90
CA ILE A 62 0.68 -21.00 -11.83
C ILE A 62 -0.60 -20.57 -11.10
N PHE A 63 -1.77 -21.11 -11.46
CA PHE A 63 -3.06 -20.69 -10.89
C PHE A 63 -3.12 -20.75 -9.35
N PRO A 64 -2.65 -21.83 -8.69
CA PRO A 64 -2.64 -21.90 -7.22
C PRO A 64 -1.81 -20.78 -6.59
N MET A 65 -0.74 -20.36 -7.26
CA MET A 65 0.18 -19.33 -6.77
C MET A 65 -0.40 -17.93 -6.91
N ILE A 66 -1.16 -17.67 -7.99
CA ILE A 66 -1.93 -16.44 -8.15
C ILE A 66 -2.92 -16.31 -6.99
N LEU A 67 -3.69 -17.36 -6.70
CA LEU A 67 -4.62 -17.38 -5.58
C LEU A 67 -3.91 -17.22 -4.24
N GLY A 68 -2.79 -17.91 -4.02
CA GLY A 68 -1.97 -17.77 -2.82
C GLY A 68 -1.52 -16.33 -2.60
N SER A 69 -0.98 -15.68 -3.63
CA SER A 69 -0.59 -14.26 -3.57
C SER A 69 -1.76 -13.34 -3.23
N ILE A 70 -2.92 -13.56 -3.86
CA ILE A 70 -4.13 -12.76 -3.62
C ILE A 70 -4.63 -12.93 -2.19
N TYR A 71 -4.78 -14.16 -1.71
CA TYR A 71 -5.32 -14.42 -0.37
C TYR A 71 -4.39 -13.90 0.72
N VAL A 72 -3.08 -14.12 0.58
CA VAL A 72 -2.10 -13.63 1.56
C VAL A 72 -2.14 -12.09 1.62
N THR A 73 -2.13 -11.43 0.46
CA THR A 73 -2.19 -9.96 0.36
C THR A 73 -3.51 -9.43 0.91
N ALA A 74 -4.64 -10.03 0.55
CA ALA A 74 -5.96 -9.62 1.02
C ALA A 74 -6.08 -9.75 2.55
N GLY A 75 -5.60 -10.85 3.12
CA GLY A 75 -5.55 -11.02 4.58
C GLY A 75 -4.66 -9.98 5.24
N ALA A 76 -3.48 -9.70 4.68
CA ALA A 76 -2.58 -8.67 5.22
C ALA A 76 -3.22 -7.28 5.21
N ILE A 77 -3.96 -6.94 4.15
CA ILE A 77 -4.72 -5.69 4.05
C ILE A 77 -5.81 -5.64 5.11
N LEU A 78 -6.57 -6.73 5.27
CA LEU A 78 -7.70 -6.82 6.20
C LEU A 78 -7.27 -6.52 7.63
N PHE A 79 -6.10 -6.98 8.07
CA PHE A 79 -5.58 -6.71 9.40
C PHE A 79 -4.73 -5.45 9.47
N GLY A 80 -3.78 -5.28 8.55
CA GLY A 80 -2.77 -4.22 8.61
C GLY A 80 -3.33 -2.83 8.31
N VAL A 81 -4.27 -2.69 7.38
CA VAL A 81 -4.80 -1.36 7.00
C VAL A 81 -5.64 -0.73 8.12
N PRO A 82 -6.66 -1.41 8.69
CA PRO A 82 -7.44 -0.82 9.78
C PRO A 82 -6.58 -0.48 10.98
N LEU A 83 -5.71 -1.41 11.42
CA LEU A 83 -4.82 -1.19 12.56
C LEU A 83 -3.84 -0.03 12.31
N GLY A 84 -3.27 0.07 11.11
CA GLY A 84 -2.34 1.13 10.76
C GLY A 84 -2.99 2.52 10.73
N ILE A 85 -4.21 2.63 10.17
CA ILE A 85 -4.95 3.89 10.15
C ILE A 85 -5.38 4.29 11.55
N LEU A 86 -5.92 3.36 12.35
CA LEU A 86 -6.33 3.64 13.73
C LEU A 86 -5.14 4.05 14.61
N ALA A 87 -3.99 3.38 14.46
CA ALA A 87 -2.77 3.77 15.16
C ALA A 87 -2.28 5.17 14.75
N ALA A 88 -2.34 5.51 13.45
CA ALA A 88 -2.00 6.86 12.99
C ALA A 88 -2.93 7.94 13.56
N VAL A 89 -4.25 7.66 13.61
CA VAL A 89 -5.25 8.54 14.21
C VAL A 89 -4.99 8.71 15.70
N PHE A 90 -4.72 7.62 16.42
CA PHE A 90 -4.38 7.64 17.84
C PHE A 90 -3.13 8.49 18.10
N MET A 91 -2.03 8.22 17.36
CA MET A 91 -0.77 8.95 17.49
C MET A 91 -0.90 10.44 17.19
N THR A 92 -1.81 10.83 16.31
CA THR A 92 -2.02 12.24 15.93
C THR A 92 -2.88 12.99 16.93
N TYR A 93 -4.04 12.45 17.32
CA TYR A 93 -5.07 13.21 18.04
C TYR A 93 -5.29 12.80 19.50
N TYR A 94 -4.95 11.58 19.89
CA TYR A 94 -5.27 11.04 21.22
C TYR A 94 -4.03 10.71 22.06
N CYS A 95 -2.86 10.60 21.44
CA CYS A 95 -1.65 10.17 22.10
C CYS A 95 -1.03 11.27 22.97
N PRO A 96 -0.78 11.01 24.27
CA PRO A 96 -0.08 11.96 25.13
C PRO A 96 1.39 12.07 24.74
N ALA A 97 1.99 13.25 24.96
CA ALA A 97 3.35 13.57 24.50
C ALA A 97 4.43 12.57 24.99
N LYS A 98 4.30 12.03 26.21
CA LYS A 98 5.22 11.02 26.76
C LYS A 98 5.17 9.71 25.97
N LEU A 99 3.96 9.24 25.64
CA LEU A 99 3.75 8.02 24.88
C LEU A 99 4.17 8.20 23.42
N TYR A 100 3.91 9.36 22.83
CA TYR A 100 4.34 9.68 21.47
C TYR A 100 5.87 9.59 21.29
N LYS A 101 6.63 10.09 22.28
CA LYS A 101 8.11 9.99 22.31
C LYS A 101 8.63 8.55 22.29
N LEU A 102 7.83 7.58 22.72
CA LEU A 102 8.17 6.15 22.69
C LEU A 102 7.64 5.47 21.41
N LEU A 103 6.37 5.69 21.08
CA LEU A 103 5.70 5.03 19.95
C LEU A 103 6.32 5.42 18.60
N LYS A 104 6.64 6.70 18.39
CA LYS A 104 7.15 7.16 17.09
C LYS A 104 8.50 6.51 16.74
N PRO A 105 9.52 6.49 17.64
CA PRO A 105 10.72 5.70 17.41
C PRO A 105 10.43 4.21 17.23
N ALA A 106 9.54 3.61 18.02
CA ALA A 106 9.22 2.18 17.89
C ALA A 106 8.66 1.82 16.50
N VAL A 107 7.73 2.63 15.96
CA VAL A 107 7.21 2.46 14.60
C VAL A 107 8.32 2.62 13.55
N ASN A 108 9.22 3.58 13.73
CA ASN A 108 10.35 3.77 12.82
C ASN A 108 11.36 2.60 12.88
N LEU A 109 11.59 2.05 14.08
CA LEU A 109 12.42 0.86 14.24
C LEU A 109 11.79 -0.36 13.56
N LEU A 110 10.48 -0.56 13.69
CA LEU A 110 9.76 -1.61 12.98
C LEU A 110 9.94 -1.49 11.45
N ALA A 111 9.97 -0.28 10.91
CA ALA A 111 10.22 -0.06 9.48
C ALA A 111 11.66 -0.42 9.04
N GLY A 112 12.63 -0.38 9.96
CA GLY A 112 14.04 -0.66 9.72
C GLY A 112 14.43 -2.14 9.84
N ILE A 113 13.53 -3.00 10.37
CA ILE A 113 13.81 -4.44 10.49
C ILE A 113 13.84 -5.10 9.10
N PRO A 114 14.90 -5.86 8.75
CA PRO A 114 14.95 -6.60 7.50
C PRO A 114 13.83 -7.64 7.37
N SER A 115 13.29 -7.84 6.16
CA SER A 115 12.18 -8.79 5.93
C SER A 115 12.50 -10.22 6.37
N ILE A 116 13.74 -10.69 6.22
CA ILE A 116 14.13 -12.03 6.64
C ILE A 116 14.01 -12.24 8.16
N VAL A 117 14.27 -11.19 8.95
CA VAL A 117 14.14 -11.24 10.42
C VAL A 117 12.68 -11.41 10.81
N TYR A 118 11.76 -10.72 10.11
CA TYR A 118 10.33 -10.95 10.26
C TYR A 118 9.92 -12.38 9.88
N GLY A 119 10.45 -12.91 8.78
CA GLY A 119 10.24 -14.31 8.37
C GLY A 119 10.67 -15.31 9.45
N PHE A 120 11.86 -15.12 10.01
CA PHE A 120 12.38 -15.95 11.09
C PHE A 120 11.55 -15.82 12.37
N PHE A 121 11.20 -14.61 12.79
CA PHE A 121 10.28 -14.39 13.91
C PHE A 121 8.93 -15.06 13.68
N GLY A 122 8.37 -14.93 12.48
CA GLY A 122 7.13 -15.59 12.09
C GLY A 122 7.23 -17.12 12.21
N LEU A 123 8.35 -17.70 11.79
CA LEU A 123 8.59 -19.15 11.86
C LEU A 123 8.77 -19.65 13.31
N VAL A 124 9.45 -18.89 14.17
CA VAL A 124 9.77 -19.33 15.54
C VAL A 124 8.66 -19.00 16.53
N VAL A 125 7.88 -17.93 16.30
CA VAL A 125 6.88 -17.45 17.26
C VAL A 125 5.46 -17.60 16.72
N ILE A 126 5.18 -17.05 15.53
CA ILE A 126 3.80 -17.02 15.01
C ILE A 126 3.36 -18.42 14.56
N VAL A 127 4.20 -19.18 13.87
CA VAL A 127 3.87 -20.54 13.41
C VAL A 127 3.54 -21.46 14.59
N PRO A 128 4.35 -21.59 15.65
CA PRO A 128 4.00 -22.41 16.81
C PRO A 128 2.74 -21.91 17.54
N LEU A 129 2.54 -20.60 17.64
CA LEU A 129 1.30 -20.05 18.20
C LEU A 129 0.08 -20.48 17.38
N MET A 130 0.17 -20.43 16.06
CA MET A 130 -0.90 -20.88 15.17
C MET A 130 -1.13 -22.39 15.25
N GLN A 131 -0.07 -23.19 15.42
CA GLN A 131 -0.19 -24.63 15.69
C GLN A 131 -0.97 -24.91 16.98
N GLN A 132 -0.72 -24.14 18.04
CA GLN A 132 -1.43 -24.30 19.31
C GLN A 132 -2.91 -23.86 19.22
N LEU A 133 -3.20 -22.79 18.49
CA LEU A 133 -4.55 -22.23 18.38
C LEU A 133 -5.44 -22.99 17.40
N PHE A 134 -4.89 -23.41 16.26
CA PHE A 134 -5.67 -23.94 15.13
C PHE A 134 -5.24 -25.35 14.70
N GLY A 135 -4.18 -25.91 15.28
CA GLY A 135 -3.64 -27.22 14.89
C GLY A 135 -2.87 -27.21 13.55
N GLY A 136 -2.51 -28.39 13.08
CA GLY A 136 -1.83 -28.60 11.79
C GLY A 136 -0.38 -28.13 11.77
N SER A 137 0.11 -27.72 10.60
CA SER A 137 1.50 -27.29 10.41
C SER A 137 1.78 -25.87 10.93
N GLY A 138 0.75 -25.08 11.24
CA GLY A 138 0.81 -23.64 11.54
C GLY A 138 1.36 -22.75 10.43
N LYS A 139 1.87 -23.33 9.33
CA LYS A 139 2.30 -22.62 8.14
C LYS A 139 1.14 -22.52 7.17
N SER A 140 0.54 -21.33 7.08
CA SER A 140 -0.73 -21.13 6.39
C SER A 140 -0.86 -19.75 5.78
N ILE A 141 -1.89 -19.56 4.95
CA ILE A 141 -2.31 -18.24 4.45
C ILE A 141 -2.52 -17.27 5.62
N LEU A 142 -3.22 -17.68 6.68
CA LEU A 142 -3.50 -16.83 7.84
C LEU A 142 -2.21 -16.35 8.53
N THR A 143 -1.30 -17.29 8.80
CA THR A 143 -0.01 -17.00 9.43
C THR A 143 0.79 -16.01 8.59
N ALA A 144 0.86 -16.24 7.28
CA ALA A 144 1.53 -15.35 6.35
C ALA A 144 0.86 -13.97 6.31
N SER A 145 -0.47 -13.89 6.25
CA SER A 145 -1.23 -12.64 6.25
C SER A 145 -1.04 -11.82 7.52
N ILE A 146 -0.99 -12.44 8.70
CA ILE A 146 -0.76 -11.74 9.96
C ILE A 146 0.66 -11.17 10.00
N LEU A 147 1.67 -11.98 9.64
CA LEU A 147 3.05 -11.53 9.58
C LEU A 147 3.21 -10.35 8.61
N LEU A 148 2.67 -10.49 7.40
CA LEU A 148 2.70 -9.43 6.40
C LEU A 148 1.94 -8.18 6.85
N GLY A 149 0.80 -8.37 7.52
CA GLY A 149 0.02 -7.29 8.13
C GLY A 149 0.87 -6.47 9.09
N ILE A 150 1.63 -7.12 9.97
CA ILE A 150 2.56 -6.46 10.89
C ILE A 150 3.64 -5.69 10.11
N MET A 151 4.17 -6.25 9.03
CA MET A 151 5.23 -5.62 8.24
C MET A 151 4.77 -4.37 7.48
N ILE A 152 3.50 -4.27 7.07
CA ILE A 152 2.97 -3.09 6.37
C ILE A 152 2.51 -1.98 7.33
N LEU A 153 2.31 -2.28 8.62
CA LEU A 153 1.90 -1.30 9.63
C LEU A 153 2.79 -0.05 9.64
N PRO A 154 4.13 -0.14 9.71
CA PRO A 154 4.97 1.04 9.85
C PRO A 154 4.84 2.00 8.67
N THR A 155 4.68 1.45 7.47
CA THR A 155 4.46 2.23 6.24
C THR A 155 3.12 2.97 6.30
N ILE A 156 2.04 2.27 6.67
CA ILE A 156 0.70 2.86 6.75
C ILE A 156 0.64 3.92 7.86
N ILE A 157 1.18 3.60 9.05
CA ILE A 157 1.19 4.50 10.20
C ILE A 157 1.96 5.78 9.87
N ASN A 158 3.20 5.66 9.40
CA ASN A 158 4.05 6.84 9.18
C ASN A 158 3.50 7.77 8.09
N VAL A 159 3.01 7.21 6.98
CA VAL A 159 2.45 8.02 5.89
C VAL A 159 1.10 8.63 6.28
N SER A 160 0.22 7.86 6.94
CA SER A 160 -1.09 8.35 7.37
C SER A 160 -0.97 9.41 8.47
N GLU A 161 -0.09 9.21 9.44
CA GLU A 161 0.13 10.16 10.54
C GLU A 161 0.68 11.49 9.99
N SER A 162 1.69 11.43 9.11
CA SER A 162 2.25 12.63 8.48
C SER A 162 1.18 13.39 7.67
N SER A 163 0.27 12.65 7.04
CA SER A 163 -0.85 13.23 6.28
C SER A 163 -1.90 13.87 7.17
N LEU A 164 -2.21 13.27 8.33
CA LEU A 164 -3.16 13.81 9.30
C LEU A 164 -2.62 15.08 9.95
N ARG A 165 -1.33 15.11 10.32
CA ARG A 165 -0.65 16.30 10.86
C ARG A 165 -0.52 17.45 9.86
N ALA A 166 -0.56 17.16 8.56
CA ALA A 166 -0.52 18.18 7.52
C ALA A 166 -1.86 18.94 7.35
N VAL A 167 -2.95 18.44 7.93
CA VAL A 167 -4.25 19.13 7.90
C VAL A 167 -4.21 20.30 8.91
N PRO A 168 -4.56 21.54 8.51
CA PRO A 168 -4.54 22.68 9.42
C PRO A 168 -5.46 22.49 10.63
N GLU A 169 -4.99 22.85 11.83
CA GLU A 169 -5.74 22.70 13.09
C GLU A 169 -7.06 23.49 13.10
N THR A 170 -7.18 24.55 12.30
CA THR A 170 -8.42 25.33 12.14
C THR A 170 -9.62 24.48 11.71
N TYR A 171 -9.40 23.36 11.01
CA TYR A 171 -10.47 22.43 10.65
C TYR A 171 -11.03 21.70 11.88
N PHE A 172 -10.17 21.38 12.84
CA PHE A 172 -10.53 20.73 14.08
C PHE A 172 -11.25 21.69 15.02
N ASP A 173 -10.68 22.89 15.25
CA ASP A 173 -11.29 23.91 16.10
C ASP A 173 -12.64 24.39 15.55
N GLY A 174 -12.74 24.54 14.22
CA GLY A 174 -14.00 24.89 13.56
C GLY A 174 -15.07 23.81 13.72
N ALA A 175 -14.70 22.53 13.76
CA ALA A 175 -15.64 21.45 14.01
C ALA A 175 -16.15 21.47 15.46
N LEU A 176 -15.26 21.70 16.43
CA LEU A 176 -15.63 21.85 17.83
C LEU A 176 -16.53 23.07 18.06
N ALA A 177 -16.24 24.20 17.42
CA ALA A 177 -17.05 25.42 17.50
C ALA A 177 -18.48 25.23 16.96
N LEU A 178 -18.68 24.29 16.03
CA LEU A 178 -19.99 23.89 15.51
C LEU A 178 -20.70 22.84 16.39
N GLY A 179 -20.17 22.54 17.58
CA GLY A 179 -20.75 21.58 18.52
C GLY A 179 -20.44 20.12 18.22
N ALA A 180 -19.45 19.82 17.37
CA ALA A 180 -19.01 18.44 17.16
C ALA A 180 -18.23 17.92 18.37
N THR A 181 -18.40 16.64 18.72
CA THR A 181 -17.51 15.98 19.70
C THR A 181 -16.12 15.77 19.11
N ARG A 182 -15.12 15.55 19.96
CA ARG A 182 -13.73 15.32 19.54
C ARG A 182 -13.62 14.14 18.56
N GLU A 183 -14.33 13.06 18.83
CA GLU A 183 -14.36 11.86 17.98
C GLU A 183 -14.97 12.19 16.62
N ARG A 184 -16.08 12.93 16.62
CA ARG A 184 -16.74 13.34 15.38
C ARG A 184 -15.89 14.31 14.57
N ALA A 185 -15.18 15.24 15.21
CA ALA A 185 -14.23 16.12 14.54
C ALA A 185 -13.09 15.32 13.88
N VAL A 186 -12.51 14.35 14.58
CA VAL A 186 -11.43 13.51 14.03
C VAL A 186 -11.93 12.65 12.86
N PHE A 187 -12.98 11.85 13.06
CA PHE A 187 -13.40 10.85 12.07
C PHE A 187 -14.22 11.44 10.91
N ALA A 188 -14.98 12.53 11.13
CA ALA A 188 -15.84 13.11 10.10
C ALA A 188 -15.24 14.34 9.40
N VAL A 189 -14.22 14.99 9.98
CA VAL A 189 -13.59 16.19 9.39
C VAL A 189 -12.12 15.95 9.08
N MET A 190 -11.31 15.62 10.09
CA MET A 190 -9.86 15.54 9.92
C MET A 190 -9.42 14.35 9.06
N LEU A 191 -9.94 13.16 9.33
CA LEU A 191 -9.59 11.95 8.58
C LEU A 191 -10.01 12.04 7.10
N PRO A 192 -11.22 12.52 6.75
CA PRO A 192 -11.58 12.79 5.36
C PRO A 192 -10.74 13.90 4.71
N ALA A 193 -10.33 14.93 5.47
CA ALA A 193 -9.45 15.97 4.94
C ALA A 193 -8.06 15.42 4.57
N ALA A 194 -7.55 14.43 5.31
CA ALA A 194 -6.26 13.77 5.07
C ALA A 194 -6.32 12.58 4.09
N ARG A 195 -7.50 12.25 3.53
CA ARG A 195 -7.74 11.00 2.78
C ARG A 195 -6.76 10.74 1.63
N SER A 196 -6.32 11.76 0.90
CA SER A 196 -5.38 11.59 -0.22
C SER A 196 -4.00 11.08 0.25
N GLY A 197 -3.60 11.47 1.46
CA GLY A 197 -2.38 10.99 2.08
C GLY A 197 -2.54 9.60 2.70
N VAL A 198 -3.64 9.37 3.42
CA VAL A 198 -3.96 8.05 4.02
C VAL A 198 -4.06 6.97 2.94
N THR A 199 -4.80 7.23 1.85
CA THR A 199 -4.90 6.33 0.69
C THR A 199 -3.54 6.05 0.06
N THR A 200 -2.64 7.05 0.01
CA THR A 200 -1.27 6.85 -0.50
C THR A 200 -0.45 5.95 0.42
N GLY A 201 -0.59 6.09 1.74
CA GLY A 201 0.01 5.18 2.72
C GLY A 201 -0.48 3.75 2.58
N VAL A 202 -1.79 3.56 2.36
CA VAL A 202 -2.39 2.25 2.11
C VAL A 202 -1.85 1.64 0.81
N ILE A 203 -1.83 2.38 -0.30
CA ILE A 203 -1.31 1.90 -1.58
C ILE A 203 0.17 1.49 -1.45
N LEU A 204 0.98 2.28 -0.75
CA LEU A 204 2.38 1.96 -0.52
C LEU A 204 2.56 0.69 0.33
N GLY A 205 1.72 0.51 1.35
CA GLY A 205 1.67 -0.72 2.15
C GLY A 205 1.27 -1.95 1.33
N ILE A 206 0.26 -1.82 0.46
CA ILE A 206 -0.18 -2.90 -0.44
C ILE A 206 0.92 -3.27 -1.44
N GLY A 207 1.58 -2.28 -2.03
CA GLY A 207 2.72 -2.50 -2.92
C GLY A 207 3.84 -3.28 -2.22
N ARG A 208 4.13 -2.95 -0.95
CA ARG A 208 5.07 -3.73 -0.13
C ARG A 208 4.57 -5.15 0.11
N ALA A 209 3.28 -5.35 0.40
CA ALA A 209 2.74 -6.68 0.66
C ALA A 209 2.83 -7.62 -0.54
N ILE A 210 2.49 -7.13 -1.74
CA ILE A 210 2.52 -7.93 -2.98
C ILE A 210 3.94 -8.36 -3.34
N GLY A 211 4.92 -7.49 -3.09
CA GLY A 211 6.34 -7.75 -3.37
C GLY A 211 7.06 -8.55 -2.28
N GLU A 212 6.42 -8.85 -1.15
CA GLU A 212 7.07 -9.58 -0.08
C GLU A 212 7.28 -11.04 -0.49
N THR A 213 8.51 -11.52 -0.26
CA THR A 213 8.97 -12.77 -0.85
C THR A 213 9.64 -13.67 0.19
N MET A 214 10.60 -13.13 0.95
CA MET A 214 11.40 -13.92 1.88
C MET A 214 10.66 -14.20 3.18
N ALA A 215 9.95 -13.20 3.73
CA ALA A 215 9.20 -13.42 4.97
C ALA A 215 8.08 -14.45 4.74
N VAL A 216 7.36 -14.30 3.62
CA VAL A 216 6.22 -15.16 3.26
C VAL A 216 6.66 -16.59 2.95
N SER A 217 7.76 -16.78 2.21
CA SER A 217 8.24 -18.13 1.88
C SER A 217 8.61 -18.94 3.12
N MET A 218 9.01 -18.31 4.23
CA MET A 218 9.34 -19.03 5.46
C MET A 218 8.10 -19.55 6.21
N VAL A 219 6.97 -18.84 6.11
CA VAL A 219 5.78 -19.09 6.95
C VAL A 219 4.54 -19.58 6.20
N ALA A 220 4.48 -19.43 4.88
CA ALA A 220 3.30 -19.81 4.08
C ALA A 220 3.21 -21.30 3.77
N GLY A 221 4.27 -22.08 4.02
CA GLY A 221 4.27 -23.54 3.83
C GLY A 221 4.76 -24.01 2.45
N ASN A 222 4.83 -23.12 1.45
CA ASN A 222 5.42 -23.36 0.12
C ASN A 222 4.82 -24.52 -0.67
N GLN A 223 3.54 -24.82 -0.48
CA GLN A 223 2.81 -25.85 -1.23
C GLN A 223 2.37 -25.29 -2.59
N THR A 224 2.63 -26.05 -3.66
CA THR A 224 2.22 -25.69 -5.03
C THR A 224 0.78 -26.12 -5.38
N ALA A 225 0.12 -26.81 -4.46
CA ALA A 225 -1.24 -27.28 -4.62
C ALA A 225 -2.30 -26.17 -4.43
N MET A 226 -3.52 -26.44 -4.86
CA MET A 226 -4.66 -25.54 -4.64
C MET A 226 -4.92 -25.34 -3.13
N PRO A 227 -5.12 -24.09 -2.68
CA PRO A 227 -5.44 -23.81 -1.28
C PRO A 227 -6.80 -24.42 -0.93
N GLY A 228 -6.80 -25.34 0.04
CA GLY A 228 -8.03 -25.97 0.57
C GLY A 228 -8.74 -25.14 1.65
N GLY A 229 -8.12 -24.06 2.12
CA GLY A 229 -8.69 -23.15 3.12
C GLY A 229 -7.68 -22.14 3.68
N ILE A 230 -8.12 -21.26 4.58
CA ILE A 230 -7.29 -20.20 5.17
C ILE A 230 -6.12 -20.75 6.01
N LEU A 231 -6.28 -21.96 6.57
CA LEU A 231 -5.25 -22.67 7.33
C LEU A 231 -4.35 -23.56 6.44
N SER A 232 -4.61 -23.64 5.14
CA SER A 232 -3.77 -24.42 4.23
C SER A 232 -2.50 -23.67 3.84
N GLY A 233 -1.44 -24.42 3.53
CA GLY A 233 -0.19 -23.86 3.03
C GLY A 233 -0.33 -23.43 1.57
N VAL A 234 0.37 -22.37 1.21
CA VAL A 234 0.43 -21.86 -0.16
C VAL A 234 1.84 -21.45 -0.55
N ARG A 235 2.07 -21.39 -1.85
CA ARG A 235 3.25 -20.76 -2.44
C ARG A 235 2.81 -19.54 -3.23
N THR A 236 3.35 -18.37 -2.92
CA THR A 236 3.08 -17.15 -3.68
C THR A 236 3.88 -17.12 -4.98
N LEU A 237 3.44 -16.32 -5.96
CA LEU A 237 4.16 -16.12 -7.22
C LEU A 237 5.62 -15.68 -6.98
N THR A 238 5.82 -14.75 -6.05
CA THR A 238 7.14 -14.24 -5.66
C THR A 238 8.02 -15.35 -5.07
N ALA A 239 7.46 -16.14 -4.15
CA ALA A 239 8.19 -17.24 -3.52
C ALA A 239 8.56 -18.32 -4.52
N ASN A 240 7.69 -18.62 -5.49
CA ASN A 240 7.99 -19.60 -6.53
C ASN A 240 9.21 -19.18 -7.38
N ILE A 241 9.27 -17.91 -7.78
CA ILE A 241 10.42 -17.38 -8.51
C ILE A 241 11.69 -17.56 -7.68
N VAL A 242 11.71 -17.12 -6.42
CA VAL A 242 12.95 -17.14 -5.61
C VAL A 242 13.41 -18.54 -5.24
N ILE A 243 12.47 -19.42 -4.88
CA ILE A 243 12.81 -20.79 -4.45
C ILE A 243 13.40 -21.57 -5.63
N GLU A 244 12.81 -21.45 -6.83
CA GLU A 244 13.17 -22.34 -7.94
C GLU A 244 14.22 -21.77 -8.90
N MET A 245 14.43 -20.44 -8.94
CA MET A 245 15.37 -19.81 -9.86
C MET A 245 16.81 -20.31 -9.68
N GLY A 246 17.21 -20.67 -8.46
CA GLY A 246 18.59 -21.09 -8.17
C GLY A 246 19.02 -22.39 -8.84
N TYR A 247 18.07 -23.25 -9.23
CA TYR A 247 18.33 -24.56 -9.84
C TYR A 247 17.62 -24.75 -11.19
N ALA A 248 16.99 -23.70 -11.71
CA ALA A 248 16.24 -23.77 -12.96
C ALA A 248 17.14 -23.70 -14.21
N ALA A 249 16.95 -24.65 -15.12
CA ALA A 249 17.60 -24.70 -16.43
C ALA A 249 16.56 -24.64 -17.57
N ASP A 250 16.98 -24.13 -18.72
CA ASP A 250 16.22 -24.13 -19.97
C ASP A 250 14.75 -23.66 -19.82
N LEU A 251 13.80 -24.52 -20.19
CA LEU A 251 12.37 -24.23 -20.15
C LEU A 251 11.87 -23.91 -18.74
N HIS A 252 12.44 -24.52 -17.70
CA HIS A 252 12.06 -24.24 -16.33
C HIS A 252 12.42 -22.79 -15.95
N ARG A 253 13.60 -22.30 -16.36
CA ARG A 253 14.00 -20.91 -16.14
C ARG A 253 13.13 -19.93 -16.92
N GLU A 254 12.85 -20.27 -18.18
CA GLU A 254 11.95 -19.49 -19.04
C GLU A 254 10.53 -19.40 -18.44
N ALA A 255 10.01 -20.49 -17.86
CA ALA A 255 8.71 -20.52 -17.17
C ALA A 255 8.68 -19.67 -15.90
N LEU A 256 9.79 -19.59 -15.15
CA LEU A 256 9.89 -18.69 -13.99
C LEU A 256 9.93 -17.21 -14.43
N ILE A 257 10.61 -16.89 -15.53
CA ILE A 257 10.58 -15.53 -16.10
C ILE A 257 9.17 -15.20 -16.61
N ALA A 258 8.46 -16.15 -17.23
CA ALA A 258 7.04 -15.99 -17.57
C ALA A 258 6.17 -15.73 -16.33
N THR A 259 6.44 -16.39 -15.22
CA THR A 259 5.74 -16.14 -13.95
C THR A 259 5.95 -14.70 -13.48
N ALA A 260 7.15 -14.15 -13.67
CA ALA A 260 7.45 -12.75 -13.40
C ALA A 260 6.68 -11.79 -14.33
N VAL A 261 6.41 -12.15 -15.59
CA VAL A 261 5.53 -11.38 -16.50
C VAL A 261 4.15 -11.25 -15.92
N VAL A 262 3.57 -12.38 -15.49
CA VAL A 262 2.22 -12.40 -14.94
C VAL A 262 2.16 -11.59 -13.66
N LEU A 263 3.15 -11.73 -12.77
CA LEU A 263 3.25 -10.93 -11.55
C LEU A 263 3.36 -9.43 -11.86
N PHE A 264 4.19 -9.03 -12.84
CA PHE A 264 4.36 -7.64 -13.25
C PHE A 264 3.05 -7.05 -13.79
N VAL A 265 2.36 -7.77 -14.69
CA VAL A 265 1.06 -7.36 -15.23
C VAL A 265 0.02 -7.25 -14.12
N PHE A 266 0.03 -8.19 -13.17
CA PHE A 266 -0.88 -8.17 -12.02
C PHE A 266 -0.67 -6.94 -11.13
N ILE A 267 0.60 -6.61 -10.82
CA ILE A 267 0.96 -5.40 -10.07
C ILE A 267 0.52 -4.14 -10.83
N LEU A 268 0.73 -4.09 -12.15
CA LEU A 268 0.30 -2.96 -12.97
C LEU A 268 -1.23 -2.78 -12.95
N ILE A 269 -1.99 -3.86 -13.07
CA ILE A 269 -3.46 -3.83 -13.00
C ILE A 269 -3.91 -3.28 -11.64
N ILE A 270 -3.35 -3.80 -10.54
CA ILE A 270 -3.67 -3.35 -9.18
C ILE A 270 -3.36 -1.85 -9.02
N ASN A 271 -2.17 -1.42 -9.42
CA ASN A 271 -1.75 -0.03 -9.31
C ASN A 271 -2.60 0.89 -10.20
N LEU A 272 -2.99 0.43 -11.39
CA LEU A 272 -3.86 1.18 -12.30
C LEU A 272 -5.26 1.35 -11.70
N ILE A 273 -5.85 0.28 -11.14
CA ILE A 273 -7.15 0.33 -10.45
C ILE A 273 -7.08 1.36 -9.31
N PHE A 274 -6.04 1.31 -8.46
CA PHE A 274 -5.88 2.28 -7.38
C PHE A 274 -5.69 3.72 -7.88
N SER A 275 -4.92 3.91 -8.96
CA SER A 275 -4.71 5.23 -9.57
C SER A 275 -6.03 5.82 -10.09
N ILE A 276 -6.86 5.02 -10.75
CA ILE A 276 -8.17 5.44 -11.26
C ILE A 276 -9.11 5.79 -10.11
N LEU A 277 -9.17 4.96 -9.06
CA LEU A 277 -9.98 5.23 -7.87
C LEU A 277 -9.59 6.55 -7.19
N LYS A 278 -8.28 6.78 -7.01
CA LYS A 278 -7.74 8.04 -6.46
C LYS A 278 -8.08 9.25 -7.33
N ARG A 279 -7.99 9.12 -8.65
CA ARG A 279 -8.30 10.22 -9.58
C ARG A 279 -9.78 10.61 -9.53
N LYS A 280 -10.68 9.63 -9.44
CA LYS A 280 -12.13 9.85 -9.27
C LYS A 280 -12.43 10.56 -7.94
N GLU A 281 -11.76 10.16 -6.87
CA GLU A 281 -11.92 10.77 -5.55
C GLU A 281 -11.44 12.23 -5.51
N ASN A 282 -10.29 12.53 -6.12
CA ASN A 282 -9.76 13.89 -6.24
C ASN A 282 -10.67 14.79 -7.09
N ALA A 283 -11.19 14.27 -8.21
CA ALA A 283 -12.12 14.98 -9.08
C ALA A 283 -13.44 15.31 -8.37
N TRP A 284 -13.98 14.36 -7.59
CA TRP A 284 -15.18 14.58 -6.79
C TRP A 284 -14.96 15.66 -5.71
N SER A 285 -13.84 15.61 -4.98
CA SER A 285 -13.45 16.62 -3.97
C SER A 285 -13.41 18.04 -4.52
N GLN A 286 -12.81 18.20 -5.70
CA GLN A 286 -12.70 19.51 -6.34
C GLN A 286 -14.04 20.00 -6.89
N SER A 287 -14.89 19.10 -7.38
CA SER A 287 -16.22 19.45 -7.88
C SER A 287 -17.15 19.95 -6.76
N THR A 288 -17.10 19.33 -5.57
CA THR A 288 -17.88 19.76 -4.39
C THR A 288 -17.35 21.06 -3.80
N LYS A 289 -16.02 21.25 -3.72
CA LYS A 289 -15.43 22.55 -3.36
C LYS A 289 -15.86 23.66 -4.32
N ARG A 290 -15.83 23.42 -5.64
CA ARG A 290 -16.28 24.39 -6.65
C ARG A 290 -17.79 24.69 -6.55
N ARG A 291 -18.62 23.69 -6.28
CA ARG A 291 -20.07 23.87 -6.08
C ARG A 291 -20.39 24.67 -4.80
N ARG A 292 -19.72 24.38 -3.68
CA ARG A 292 -19.88 25.15 -2.44
C ARG A 292 -19.35 26.59 -2.56
N ALA A 293 -18.24 26.80 -3.26
CA ALA A 293 -17.73 28.15 -3.54
C ALA A 293 -18.69 28.97 -4.42
N LYS A 294 -19.35 28.36 -5.40
CA LYS A 294 -20.41 29.01 -6.19
C LYS A 294 -21.66 29.31 -5.36
N SER A 295 -22.10 28.40 -4.50
CA SER A 295 -23.24 28.61 -3.61
C SER A 295 -22.98 29.71 -2.56
N GLY A 296 -21.76 29.81 -2.02
CA GLY A 296 -21.37 30.86 -1.08
C GLY A 296 -21.27 32.25 -1.72
N LYS A 297 -20.91 32.33 -3.01
CA LYS A 297 -20.99 33.57 -3.79
C LYS A 297 -22.43 33.99 -4.09
N ALA A 298 -23.32 33.03 -4.37
CA ALA A 298 -24.74 33.33 -4.59
C ALA A 298 -25.43 33.89 -3.33
N ILE A 299 -25.13 33.35 -2.14
CA ILE A 299 -25.67 33.82 -0.86
C ILE A 299 -25.15 35.21 -0.48
N LYS A 300 -23.89 35.55 -0.81
CA LYS A 300 -23.35 36.91 -0.64
C LYS A 300 -23.95 37.92 -1.64
N SER A 301 -24.33 37.47 -2.84
CA SER A 301 -24.96 38.31 -3.87
C SER A 301 -26.42 38.68 -3.55
N THR A 302 -27.10 37.93 -2.68
CA THR A 302 -28.47 38.20 -2.26
C THR A 302 -28.57 38.99 -0.94
N ARG A 303 -27.44 39.34 -0.31
CA ARG A 303 -27.37 40.19 0.90
C ARG A 303 -26.64 41.50 0.61
N SER A 304 -27.19 42.30 -0.29
CA SER A 304 -27.14 43.78 -0.30
C SER A 304 -27.95 44.27 -1.51
N PRO A 305 -28.86 45.24 -1.33
CA PRO A 305 -28.43 46.62 -1.16
C PRO A 305 -29.19 47.42 -0.08
N SER A 306 -28.61 48.58 0.25
CA SER A 306 -29.19 49.72 0.98
C SER A 306 -29.31 49.63 2.51
N CYS A 307 -28.35 50.25 3.19
CA CYS A 307 -28.62 51.07 4.38
C CYS A 307 -27.56 52.18 4.41
N SER A 308 -27.72 53.15 3.52
CA SER A 308 -26.90 54.36 3.41
C SER A 308 -27.78 55.58 3.71
N SER A 309 -28.25 55.71 4.94
CA SER A 309 -28.89 56.93 5.44
C SER A 309 -29.12 56.87 6.95
N CYS A 310 -28.06 57.02 7.74
CA CYS A 310 -28.16 57.51 9.11
C CYS A 310 -27.06 58.56 9.31
N SER A 311 -27.35 59.77 8.82
CA SER A 311 -26.64 60.99 9.18
C SER A 311 -27.06 61.40 10.59
N SER A 312 -26.13 61.36 11.54
CA SER A 312 -26.30 61.92 12.89
C SER A 312 -26.22 63.45 12.84
N PRO A 313 -27.12 64.20 13.50
CA PRO A 313 -26.87 65.60 13.81
C PRO A 313 -26.09 65.71 15.12
N GLU A 314 -24.99 66.45 15.07
CA GLU A 314 -24.36 67.11 16.23
C GLU A 314 -25.39 67.88 17.07
N PRO A 315 -25.17 67.99 18.39
CA PRO A 315 -25.39 69.26 19.04
C PRO A 315 -24.13 69.79 19.71
N ARG A 316 -23.95 71.10 19.51
CA ARG A 316 -23.03 71.99 20.22
C ARG A 316 -23.49 72.19 21.68
N SER A 317 -22.52 72.71 22.46
CA SER A 317 -22.52 73.24 23.84
C SER A 317 -22.53 72.21 24.96
#